data_AF-A0A7T0C0Y7-F1
#
_entry.id   AF-A0A7T0C0Y7-F1
#
_cell.length_a   1.000
_cell.length_b   1.000
_cell.length_c   1.000
_cell.angle_alpha   90.00
_cell.angle_beta   90.00
_cell.angle_gamma   90.00
#
_symmetry.space_group_name_H-M   'P 1'
#
loop_
_entity.id
_entity.type
_entity.pdbx_description
1 polymer ?
#
loop_
_entity_poly.entity_id
_entity_poly.type
_entity_poly.pdbx_seq_one_letter_code
_entity_poly.pdbx_strand_id
1 'polypeptide(L)'
;MMKPLFLSALILSVLLLPLQASAQIFKWQGDDGQWHFTDNPGNVPLKFQDHIRKVEPPPSPRYPSRPSANAEQDDKSSQTSEASKEEEAKEPQGPTPQEISAINQAISFLKADIQRYEPFIDKPLNLNIDQVVRGAIDQKQSLAKRLQAFELSVLKQTGSFLEQSAAKDEDAIRLSPNIGIRRTRAIGRRDRAKEEKVTKNELIAALQKALIPPEPKASEEKSDEEAAKNDSAKEIKKSPAKEQKQDPQ
;
A
#
# COMPACT_ATOMS: atom_id res chain seq x y z
N MET A 1 -3.93 -57.29 40.50
CA MET A 1 -3.00 -56.16 40.54
C MET A 1 -2.49 -55.88 39.13
N MET A 2 -3.06 -54.89 38.42
CA MET A 2 -2.55 -54.48 37.11
C MET A 2 -1.45 -53.43 37.27
N LYS A 3 -0.40 -53.53 36.44
CA LYS A 3 0.88 -52.83 36.66
C LYS A 3 0.77 -51.34 36.26
N PRO A 4 1.20 -50.38 37.10
CA PRO A 4 1.10 -48.95 36.79
C PRO A 4 1.96 -48.52 35.59
N LEU A 5 2.97 -49.33 35.22
CA LEU A 5 3.83 -49.14 34.04
C LEU A 5 3.08 -49.07 32.70
N PHE A 6 1.91 -49.72 32.57
CA PHE A 6 1.12 -49.62 31.34
C PHE A 6 0.38 -48.27 31.20
N LEU A 7 0.06 -47.61 32.32
CA LEU A 7 -0.65 -46.32 32.28
C LEU A 7 0.27 -45.18 31.83
N SER A 8 1.53 -45.15 32.27
CA SER A 8 2.47 -44.10 31.86
C SER A 8 2.89 -44.23 30.40
N ALA A 9 3.04 -45.45 29.88
CA ALA A 9 3.32 -45.69 28.46
C ALA A 9 2.18 -45.19 27.55
N LEU A 10 0.92 -45.38 27.96
CA LEU A 10 -0.25 -44.89 27.21
C LEU A 10 -0.30 -43.35 27.19
N ILE A 11 -0.07 -42.70 28.34
CA ILE A 11 -0.06 -41.24 28.46
C ILE A 11 1.06 -40.62 27.61
N LEU A 12 2.26 -41.22 27.62
CA LEU A 12 3.39 -40.76 26.81
C LEU A 12 3.12 -40.91 25.31
N SER A 13 2.44 -41.97 24.89
CA SER A 13 2.07 -42.18 23.48
C SER A 13 1.11 -41.11 22.94
N VAL A 14 0.15 -40.65 23.74
CA VAL A 14 -0.81 -39.59 23.35
C VAL A 14 -0.13 -38.23 23.19
N LEU A 15 0.93 -37.95 23.96
CA LEU A 15 1.71 -36.71 23.89
C LEU A 15 2.63 -36.61 22.65
N LEU A 16 2.89 -37.71 21.94
CA LEU A 16 3.75 -37.73 20.76
C LEU A 16 3.01 -37.59 19.42
N LEU A 17 1.67 -37.47 19.40
CA LEU A 17 0.97 -37.18 18.15
C LEU A 17 1.23 -35.73 17.71
N PRO A 18 1.82 -35.49 16.52
CA PRO A 18 1.89 -34.15 15.98
C PRO A 18 0.49 -33.67 15.62
N LEU A 19 -0.03 -32.71 16.39
CA LEU A 19 -1.21 -31.93 16.05
C LEU A 19 -0.91 -31.14 14.76
N GLN A 20 -1.16 -31.76 13.61
CA GLN A 20 -1.12 -31.10 12.30
C GLN A 20 -2.35 -30.20 12.15
N ALA A 21 -2.33 -29.09 12.90
CA ALA A 21 -3.25 -27.97 12.71
C ALA A 21 -2.91 -27.26 11.40
N SER A 22 -3.31 -27.85 10.27
CA SER A 22 -3.25 -27.18 8.98
C SER A 22 -4.29 -26.06 8.97
N ALA A 23 -3.86 -24.82 9.20
CA ALA A 23 -4.73 -23.65 9.00
C ALA A 23 -5.04 -23.55 7.50
N GLN A 24 -6.26 -23.94 7.11
CA GLN A 24 -6.72 -23.84 5.73
C GLN A 24 -7.46 -22.52 5.58
N ILE A 25 -6.95 -21.64 4.73
CA ILE A 25 -7.60 -20.37 4.43
C ILE A 25 -8.42 -20.56 3.16
N PHE A 26 -9.70 -20.25 3.24
CA PHE A 26 -10.67 -20.24 2.16
C PHE A 26 -10.88 -18.80 1.71
N LYS A 27 -11.03 -18.58 0.40
CA LYS A 27 -11.41 -17.27 -0.16
C LYS A 27 -12.59 -17.37 -1.10
N TRP A 28 -13.42 -16.35 -1.09
CA TRP A 28 -14.53 -16.15 -2.02
C TRP A 28 -14.62 -14.67 -2.41
N GLN A 29 -15.35 -14.38 -3.49
CA GLN A 29 -15.62 -13.02 -3.93
C GLN A 29 -17.06 -12.64 -3.54
N GLY A 30 -17.23 -11.48 -2.89
CA GLY A 30 -18.54 -10.94 -2.50
C GLY A 30 -19.31 -10.31 -3.67
N ASP A 31 -20.57 -9.93 -3.45
CA ASP A 31 -21.38 -9.21 -4.45
C ASP A 31 -20.81 -7.81 -4.77
N ASP A 32 -20.03 -7.25 -3.85
CA ASP A 32 -19.27 -6.02 -3.97
C ASP A 32 -17.93 -6.20 -4.72
N GLY A 33 -17.65 -7.43 -5.19
CA GLY A 33 -16.41 -7.79 -5.87
C GLY A 33 -15.20 -7.95 -4.94
N GLN A 34 -15.34 -7.79 -3.62
CA GLN A 34 -14.23 -7.91 -2.67
C GLN A 34 -13.85 -9.36 -2.40
N TRP A 35 -12.56 -9.62 -2.18
CA TRP A 35 -12.06 -10.92 -1.76
C TRP A 35 -12.11 -11.03 -0.24
N HIS A 36 -12.99 -11.90 0.25
CA HIS A 36 -13.06 -12.26 1.66
C HIS A 36 -12.24 -13.53 1.93
N PHE A 37 -11.77 -13.66 3.17
CA PHE A 37 -10.97 -14.78 3.63
C PHE A 37 -11.52 -15.31 4.96
N THR A 38 -11.56 -16.64 5.11
CA THR A 38 -11.94 -17.29 6.38
C THR A 38 -11.15 -18.58 6.58
N ASP A 39 -10.98 -18.98 7.82
CA ASP A 39 -10.41 -20.26 8.28
C ASP A 39 -11.47 -21.37 8.40
N ASN A 40 -12.76 -21.02 8.40
CA ASN A 40 -13.88 -21.96 8.50
C ASN A 40 -14.82 -21.84 7.29
N PRO A 41 -14.96 -22.86 6.44
CA PRO A 41 -15.81 -22.80 5.26
C PRO A 41 -17.31 -22.65 5.60
N GLY A 42 -17.73 -23.05 6.81
CA GLY A 42 -19.09 -22.84 7.30
C GLY A 42 -19.47 -21.37 7.55
N ASN A 43 -18.48 -20.48 7.60
CA ASN A 43 -18.71 -19.03 7.70
C ASN A 43 -18.94 -18.36 6.33
N VAL A 44 -18.81 -19.11 5.22
CA VAL A 44 -19.08 -18.59 3.87
C VAL A 44 -20.59 -18.62 3.62
N PRO A 45 -21.22 -17.49 3.23
CA PRO A 45 -22.64 -17.45 2.89
C PRO A 45 -23.00 -18.49 1.81
N LEU A 46 -24.14 -19.18 1.96
CA LEU A 46 -24.55 -20.32 1.13
C LEU A 46 -24.34 -20.09 -0.38
N LYS A 47 -24.74 -18.91 -0.88
CA LYS A 47 -24.61 -18.51 -2.29
C LYS A 47 -23.19 -18.48 -2.88
N PHE A 48 -22.16 -18.49 -2.03
CA PHE A 48 -20.76 -18.48 -2.44
C PHE A 48 -20.03 -19.80 -2.18
N GLN A 49 -20.69 -20.81 -1.58
CA GLN A 49 -20.02 -22.05 -1.18
C GLN A 49 -19.46 -22.83 -2.39
N ASP A 50 -20.16 -22.81 -3.53
CA ASP A 50 -19.71 -23.42 -4.79
C ASP A 50 -18.52 -22.68 -5.45
N HIS A 51 -18.20 -21.47 -4.98
CA HIS A 51 -17.17 -20.60 -5.54
C HIS A 51 -15.95 -20.43 -4.62
N ILE A 52 -15.90 -21.16 -3.51
CA ILE A 52 -14.77 -21.12 -2.58
C ILE A 52 -13.51 -21.67 -3.25
N ARG A 53 -12.41 -20.91 -3.18
CA ARG A 53 -11.08 -21.40 -3.54
C ARG A 53 -10.23 -21.57 -2.28
N LYS A 54 -9.62 -22.74 -2.12
CA LYS A 54 -8.60 -22.98 -1.09
C LYS A 54 -7.35 -22.15 -1.43
N VAL A 55 -6.84 -21.42 -0.45
CA VAL A 55 -5.55 -20.74 -0.55
C VAL A 55 -4.48 -21.75 -0.17
N GLU A 56 -3.72 -22.21 -1.15
CA GLU A 56 -2.50 -22.94 -0.87
C GLU A 56 -1.48 -21.99 -0.24
N PRO A 57 -0.78 -22.37 0.85
CA PRO A 57 0.32 -21.59 1.35
C PRO A 57 1.40 -21.48 0.27
N PRO A 58 2.09 -20.33 0.14
CA PRO A 58 3.17 -20.20 -0.84
C PRO A 58 4.21 -21.30 -0.60
N PRO A 59 4.70 -21.98 -1.66
CA PRO A 59 5.64 -23.07 -1.50
C PRO A 59 6.88 -22.56 -0.75
N SER A 60 7.26 -23.26 0.34
CA SER A 60 8.45 -22.92 1.12
C SER A 60 9.66 -22.73 0.19
N PRO A 61 10.45 -21.66 0.37
CA PRO A 61 11.46 -21.26 -0.60
C PRO A 61 12.52 -22.34 -0.77
N ARG A 62 12.44 -23.09 -1.88
CA ARG A 62 13.51 -23.98 -2.32
C ARG A 62 14.59 -23.10 -2.95
N TYR A 63 15.84 -23.35 -2.55
CA TYR A 63 17.01 -22.69 -3.13
C TYR A 63 17.05 -22.88 -4.65
N PRO A 64 17.52 -21.87 -5.42
CA PRO A 64 17.47 -21.90 -6.87
C PRO A 64 18.46 -22.93 -7.43
N SER A 65 17.94 -23.95 -8.10
CA SER A 65 18.71 -24.79 -9.02
C SER A 65 18.51 -24.32 -10.46
N ARG A 66 19.61 -24.34 -11.20
CA ARG A 66 19.83 -23.84 -12.57
C ARG A 66 18.74 -24.28 -13.57
N PRO A 67 18.35 -23.44 -14.55
CA PRO A 67 17.38 -23.84 -15.57
C PRO A 67 17.96 -24.93 -16.50
N SER A 68 17.15 -25.93 -16.81
CA SER A 68 17.37 -26.87 -17.93
C SER A 68 16.25 -26.69 -18.94
N ALA A 69 16.59 -26.76 -20.23
CA ALA A 69 15.68 -26.46 -21.33
C ALA A 69 14.76 -27.64 -21.71
N ASN A 70 13.72 -27.30 -22.47
CA ASN A 70 12.82 -28.12 -23.29
C ASN A 70 12.00 -29.25 -22.64
N ALA A 71 10.69 -29.02 -22.60
CA ALA A 71 9.75 -29.82 -23.39
C ALA A 71 8.67 -28.88 -23.98
N GLU A 72 8.45 -28.96 -25.29
CA GLU A 72 7.39 -28.24 -26.03
C GLU A 72 6.13 -29.12 -26.20
N GLN A 73 5.04 -28.53 -26.74
CA GLN A 73 3.85 -29.19 -27.32
C GLN A 73 2.89 -29.90 -26.32
N ASP A 74 1.56 -29.98 -26.49
CA ASP A 74 0.56 -29.41 -27.43
C ASP A 74 -0.85 -29.73 -26.85
N ASP A 75 -2.04 -29.28 -27.29
CA ASP A 75 -2.57 -28.32 -28.29
C ASP A 75 -4.09 -28.07 -27.97
N LYS A 76 -4.71 -27.01 -28.51
CA LYS A 76 -6.18 -26.75 -28.67
C LYS A 76 -7.16 -26.95 -27.48
N SER A 77 -8.03 -25.98 -27.18
CA SER A 77 -9.07 -25.43 -28.07
C SER A 77 -9.41 -24.00 -27.61
N SER A 78 -9.42 -22.96 -28.45
CA SER A 78 -10.51 -22.60 -29.40
C SER A 78 -11.91 -22.62 -28.72
N GLN A 79 -12.74 -21.58 -28.78
CA GLN A 79 -12.92 -20.61 -29.88
C GLN A 79 -13.52 -19.26 -29.43
N THR A 80 -13.26 -18.24 -30.24
CA THR A 80 -13.70 -16.83 -30.19
C THR A 80 -15.21 -16.60 -30.26
N SER A 81 -15.68 -15.55 -29.57
CA SER A 81 -16.74 -14.61 -30.03
C SER A 81 -16.49 -13.26 -29.32
N GLU A 82 -15.75 -12.34 -29.92
CA GLU A 82 -16.21 -11.27 -30.84
C GLU A 82 -17.00 -10.12 -30.18
N ALA A 83 -16.55 -8.90 -30.53
CA ALA A 83 -17.28 -7.64 -30.57
C ALA A 83 -18.12 -7.20 -29.35
N SER A 84 -17.53 -6.31 -28.55
CA SER A 84 -18.16 -5.00 -28.30
C SER A 84 -17.16 -3.90 -28.63
N LYS A 85 -17.51 -3.10 -29.63
CA LYS A 85 -16.88 -1.82 -29.95
C LYS A 85 -17.90 -0.73 -29.58
N GLU A 86 -17.40 0.43 -29.19
CA GLU A 86 -18.19 1.62 -28.81
C GLU A 86 -19.06 1.47 -27.55
N GLU A 87 -18.52 1.95 -26.43
CA GLU A 87 -19.21 3.05 -25.76
C GLU A 87 -18.19 4.08 -25.24
N GLU A 88 -18.27 5.29 -25.77
CA GLU A 88 -17.49 6.46 -25.35
C GLU A 88 -18.08 7.00 -24.03
N ALA A 89 -17.74 6.34 -22.92
CA ALA A 89 -18.25 6.69 -21.60
C ALA A 89 -17.18 7.42 -20.78
N LYS A 90 -17.47 8.69 -20.45
CA LYS A 90 -16.75 9.61 -19.53
C LYS A 90 -15.63 8.99 -18.68
N GLU A 91 -14.46 9.63 -18.72
CA GLU A 91 -13.35 9.41 -17.77
C GLU A 91 -13.88 9.20 -16.34
N PRO A 92 -13.55 8.09 -15.67
CA PRO A 92 -13.67 8.04 -14.22
C PRO A 92 -12.69 9.07 -13.65
N GLN A 93 -13.21 10.10 -12.98
CA GLN A 93 -12.40 11.15 -12.31
C GLN A 93 -11.68 10.62 -11.05
N GLY A 94 -11.35 9.33 -11.00
CA GLY A 94 -10.74 8.64 -9.87
C GLY A 94 -9.89 7.46 -10.35
N PRO A 95 -9.05 6.89 -9.47
CA PRO A 95 -8.11 5.83 -9.84
C PRO A 95 -8.84 4.59 -10.38
N THR A 96 -8.25 3.97 -11.40
CA THR A 96 -8.73 2.70 -11.94
C THR A 96 -8.68 1.57 -10.89
N PRO A 97 -9.43 0.47 -11.04
CA PRO A 97 -9.35 -0.66 -10.11
C PRO A 97 -7.93 -1.24 -9.94
N GLN A 98 -7.11 -1.17 -10.98
CA GLN A 98 -5.71 -1.60 -10.93
C GLN A 98 -4.84 -0.65 -10.09
N GLU A 99 -5.06 0.66 -10.22
CA GLU A 99 -4.41 1.68 -9.40
C GLU A 99 -4.86 1.61 -7.93
N ILE A 100 -6.15 1.39 -7.65
CA ILE A 100 -6.65 1.14 -6.29
C ILE A 100 -5.95 -0.07 -5.66
N SER A 101 -5.75 -1.14 -6.42
CA SER A 101 -4.98 -2.32 -5.97
C SER A 101 -3.51 -1.96 -5.69
N ALA A 102 -2.87 -1.19 -6.58
CA ALA A 102 -1.48 -0.75 -6.43
C ALA A 102 -1.28 0.21 -5.25
N ILE A 103 -2.20 1.15 -5.03
CA ILE A 103 -2.25 2.06 -3.89
C ILE A 103 -2.30 1.26 -2.58
N ASN A 104 -3.23 0.31 -2.48
CA ASN A 104 -3.38 -0.51 -1.27
C ASN A 104 -2.15 -1.40 -1.01
N GLN A 105 -1.54 -1.97 -2.07
CA GLN A 105 -0.28 -2.70 -1.95
C GLN A 105 0.87 -1.78 -1.47
N ALA A 106 0.97 -0.57 -2.01
CA ALA A 106 1.97 0.41 -1.62
C ALA A 106 1.81 0.85 -0.15
N ILE A 107 0.59 1.21 0.29
CA ILE A 107 0.30 1.56 1.68
C ILE A 107 0.66 0.41 2.62
N SER A 108 0.27 -0.82 2.28
CA SER A 108 0.58 -2.02 3.08
C SER A 108 2.09 -2.24 3.20
N PHE A 109 2.82 -2.16 2.08
CA PHE A 109 4.27 -2.29 2.08
C PHE A 109 4.97 -1.19 2.89
N LEU A 110 4.61 0.08 2.71
CA LEU A 110 5.23 1.20 3.42
C LEU A 110 5.01 1.09 4.94
N LYS A 111 3.81 0.68 5.39
CA LYS A 111 3.53 0.40 6.81
C LYS A 111 4.38 -0.74 7.35
N ALA A 112 4.47 -1.86 6.62
CA ALA A 112 5.31 -2.99 7.00
C ALA A 112 6.80 -2.64 7.03
N ASP A 113 7.27 -1.78 6.12
CA ASP A 113 8.66 -1.33 6.03
C ASP A 113 9.02 -0.33 7.15
N ILE A 114 8.10 0.53 7.58
CA ILE A 114 8.26 1.32 8.82
C ILE A 114 8.40 0.37 10.02
N GLN A 115 7.46 -0.56 10.19
CA GLN A 115 7.44 -1.51 11.31
C GLN A 115 8.69 -2.40 11.35
N ARG A 116 9.22 -2.77 10.19
CA ARG A 116 10.47 -3.53 9.99
C ARG A 116 11.69 -2.83 10.57
N TYR A 117 11.77 -1.49 10.47
CA TYR A 117 12.92 -0.72 10.96
C TYR A 117 12.74 -0.09 12.35
N GLU A 118 11.51 0.02 12.85
CA GLU A 118 11.20 0.52 14.19
C GLU A 118 12.05 -0.11 15.34
N PRO A 119 12.42 -1.40 15.32
CA PRO A 119 13.28 -1.98 16.35
C PRO A 119 14.72 -1.44 16.40
N PHE A 120 15.16 -0.71 15.36
CA PHE A 120 16.51 -0.17 15.23
C PHE A 120 16.58 1.35 15.45
N ILE A 121 15.50 2.07 15.14
CA ILE A 121 15.40 3.51 15.30
C ILE A 121 15.47 3.87 16.79
N ASP A 122 16.28 4.88 17.13
CA ASP A 122 16.48 5.39 18.50
C ASP A 122 16.93 4.35 19.56
N LYS A 123 17.44 3.20 19.11
CA LYS A 123 18.00 2.13 19.97
C LYS A 123 19.53 2.02 19.83
N PRO A 124 20.21 1.33 20.77
CA PRO A 124 21.62 0.97 20.62
C PRO A 124 21.89 0.24 19.30
N LEU A 125 23.09 0.46 18.74
CA LEU A 125 23.45 -0.04 17.42
C LEU A 125 23.35 -1.57 17.34
N ASN A 126 22.42 -2.06 16.52
CA ASN A 126 22.25 -3.48 16.25
C ASN A 126 22.60 -3.80 14.79
N LEU A 127 23.67 -4.56 14.58
CA LEU A 127 24.17 -4.95 13.26
C LEU A 127 23.23 -5.91 12.50
N ASN A 128 22.17 -6.41 13.13
CA ASN A 128 21.13 -7.18 12.45
C ASN A 128 20.32 -6.33 11.45
N ILE A 129 20.41 -4.99 11.52
CA ILE A 129 19.81 -4.11 10.50
C ILE A 129 20.31 -4.46 9.09
N ASP A 130 21.56 -4.93 8.95
CA ASP A 130 22.11 -5.41 7.68
C ASP A 130 21.24 -6.53 7.05
N GLN A 131 20.83 -7.51 7.86
CA GLN A 131 20.05 -8.66 7.38
C GLN A 131 18.61 -8.27 7.08
N VAL A 132 18.02 -7.45 7.95
CA VAL A 132 16.65 -6.92 7.79
C VAL A 132 16.52 -6.06 6.54
N VAL A 133 17.53 -5.20 6.28
CA VAL A 133 17.64 -4.45 5.03
C VAL A 133 17.75 -5.38 3.83
N ARG A 134 18.70 -6.33 3.86
CA ARG A 134 18.91 -7.24 2.73
C ARG A 134 17.65 -8.02 2.34
N GLY A 135 16.86 -8.47 3.32
CA GLY A 135 15.59 -9.17 3.09
C GLY A 135 14.47 -8.30 2.49
N ALA A 136 14.64 -6.97 2.44
CA ALA A 136 13.66 -6.03 1.91
C ALA A 136 13.94 -5.58 0.46
N ILE A 137 15.19 -5.69 -0.03
CA ILE A 137 15.65 -5.07 -1.29
C ILE A 137 14.79 -5.51 -2.48
N ASP A 138 14.66 -6.82 -2.69
CA ASP A 138 13.90 -7.38 -3.83
C ASP A 138 12.42 -6.95 -3.80
N GLN A 139 11.84 -6.79 -2.60
CA GLN A 139 10.47 -6.31 -2.43
C GLN A 139 10.35 -4.82 -2.78
N LYS A 140 11.30 -3.98 -2.34
CA LYS A 140 11.36 -2.56 -2.71
C LYS A 140 11.51 -2.40 -4.22
N GLN A 141 12.44 -3.12 -4.85
CA GLN A 141 12.71 -3.03 -6.29
C GLN A 141 11.54 -3.55 -7.15
N SER A 142 10.93 -4.68 -6.79
CA SER A 142 9.79 -5.23 -7.55
C SER A 142 8.54 -4.36 -7.42
N LEU A 143 8.27 -3.82 -6.22
CA LEU A 143 7.18 -2.87 -6.02
C LEU A 143 7.45 -1.55 -6.76
N ALA A 144 8.67 -0.99 -6.68
CA ALA A 144 9.04 0.23 -7.39
C ALA A 144 8.74 0.16 -8.89
N LYS A 145 9.23 -0.90 -9.56
CA LYS A 145 8.98 -1.16 -10.99
C LYS A 145 7.49 -1.29 -11.31
N ARG A 146 6.71 -1.95 -10.45
CA ARG A 146 5.25 -2.06 -10.62
C ARG A 146 4.55 -0.71 -10.47
N LEU A 147 4.96 0.12 -9.51
CA LEU A 147 4.34 1.42 -9.26
C LEU A 147 4.66 2.46 -10.34
N GLN A 148 5.85 2.39 -10.95
CA GLN A 148 6.24 3.25 -12.07
C GLN A 148 5.44 2.99 -13.37
N ALA A 149 4.79 1.83 -13.50
CA ALA A 149 3.98 1.47 -14.68
C ALA A 149 2.57 2.09 -14.70
N PHE A 150 2.14 2.76 -13.62
CA PHE A 150 0.86 3.47 -13.56
C PHE A 150 1.05 4.97 -13.84
N GLU A 151 0.10 5.60 -14.54
CA GLU A 151 0.18 7.04 -14.84
C GLU A 151 -0.09 7.94 -13.62
N LEU A 152 -0.79 7.44 -12.60
CA LEU A 152 -1.06 8.19 -11.38
C LEU A 152 0.22 8.66 -10.66
N SER A 153 0.40 9.98 -10.60
CA SER A 153 1.61 10.65 -10.10
C SER A 153 2.08 10.16 -8.72
N VAL A 154 1.18 9.95 -7.76
CA VAL A 154 1.56 9.47 -6.41
C VAL A 154 2.14 8.04 -6.42
N LEU A 155 1.74 7.19 -7.38
CA LEU A 155 2.34 5.86 -7.56
C LEU A 155 3.74 5.99 -8.19
N LYS A 156 3.92 6.84 -9.22
CA LYS A 156 5.26 7.13 -9.77
C LYS A 156 6.21 7.69 -8.71
N GLN A 157 5.76 8.65 -7.89
CA GLN A 157 6.52 9.22 -6.77
C GLN A 157 6.90 8.14 -5.73
N THR A 158 5.95 7.30 -5.32
CA THR A 158 6.20 6.19 -4.38
C THR A 158 7.19 5.18 -4.97
N GLY A 159 7.06 4.86 -6.26
CA GLY A 159 7.97 3.95 -6.96
C GLY A 159 9.40 4.47 -6.97
N SER A 160 9.60 5.72 -7.38
CA SER A 160 10.92 6.38 -7.37
C SER A 160 11.54 6.48 -5.96
N PHE A 161 10.73 6.72 -4.92
CA PHE A 161 11.20 6.68 -3.54
C PHE A 161 11.69 5.27 -3.14
N LEU A 162 10.93 4.22 -3.46
CA LEU A 162 11.29 2.84 -3.16
C LEU A 162 12.55 2.39 -3.92
N GLU A 163 12.70 2.80 -5.18
CA GLU A 163 13.89 2.56 -5.99
C GLU A 163 15.14 3.21 -5.37
N GLN A 164 15.06 4.49 -5.00
CA GLN A 164 16.16 5.20 -4.34
C GLN A 164 16.50 4.60 -2.97
N SER A 165 15.51 4.18 -2.18
CA SER A 165 15.72 3.49 -0.91
C SER A 165 16.43 2.15 -1.11
N ALA A 166 16.03 1.37 -2.12
CA ALA A 166 16.66 0.10 -2.48
C ALA A 166 18.11 0.27 -2.98
N ALA A 167 18.37 1.28 -3.83
CA ALA A 167 19.73 1.59 -4.31
C ALA A 167 20.68 1.91 -3.14
N LYS A 168 20.20 2.65 -2.14
CA LYS A 168 20.94 2.94 -0.88
C LYS A 168 21.08 1.73 0.06
N ASP A 169 20.43 0.60 -0.25
CA ASP A 169 20.45 -0.64 0.50
C ASP A 169 21.31 -1.74 -0.18
N GLU A 170 21.70 -1.59 -1.45
CA GLU A 170 22.44 -2.62 -2.21
C GLU A 170 23.75 -3.08 -1.55
N ASP A 171 24.40 -2.19 -0.80
CA ASP A 171 25.62 -2.50 -0.06
C ASP A 171 25.42 -3.55 1.06
N ALA A 172 24.17 -3.85 1.43
CA ALA A 172 23.78 -4.92 2.36
C ALA A 172 23.72 -6.30 1.70
N ILE A 173 23.64 -6.39 0.36
CA ILE A 173 23.64 -7.66 -0.39
C ILE A 173 24.92 -8.44 -0.09
N ARG A 174 26.07 -7.74 -0.05
CA ARG A 174 27.38 -8.31 0.31
C ARG A 174 27.95 -7.65 1.56
N LEU A 175 27.72 -8.30 2.70
CA LEU A 175 28.29 -7.89 3.99
C LEU A 175 29.81 -7.80 3.92
N SER A 176 30.36 -6.67 4.38
CA SER A 176 31.81 -6.51 4.52
C SER A 176 32.34 -7.40 5.66
N PRO A 177 33.48 -8.10 5.50
CA PRO A 177 34.12 -8.80 6.61
C PRO A 177 34.67 -7.82 7.67
N ASN A 178 34.87 -6.54 7.33
CA ASN A 178 35.35 -5.53 8.25
C ASN A 178 34.23 -5.01 9.16
N ILE A 179 34.34 -5.30 10.47
CA ILE A 179 33.36 -4.92 11.49
C ILE A 179 33.18 -3.40 11.66
N GLY A 180 34.23 -2.61 11.44
CA GLY A 180 34.17 -1.15 11.48
C GLY A 180 33.30 -0.60 10.35
N ILE A 181 33.54 -1.08 9.12
CA ILE A 181 32.71 -0.75 7.95
C ILE A 181 31.26 -1.15 8.17
N ARG A 182 31.00 -2.33 8.74
CA ARG A 182 29.63 -2.76 9.10
C ARG A 182 28.96 -1.84 10.13
N ARG A 183 29.68 -1.40 11.16
CA ARG A 183 29.15 -0.44 12.15
C ARG A 183 28.76 0.89 11.50
N THR A 184 29.64 1.48 10.68
CA THR A 184 29.36 2.75 9.98
C THR A 184 28.13 2.63 9.07
N ARG A 185 28.03 1.53 8.31
CA ARG A 185 26.86 1.25 7.44
C ARG A 185 25.58 1.06 8.26
N ALA A 186 25.62 0.28 9.34
CA ALA A 186 24.47 0.06 10.21
C ALA A 186 23.97 1.34 10.89
N ILE A 187 24.86 2.27 11.26
CA ILE A 187 24.52 3.62 11.72
C ILE A 187 23.80 4.39 10.60
N GLY A 188 24.41 4.50 9.41
CA GLY A 188 23.81 5.23 8.29
C GLY A 188 22.45 4.67 7.84
N ARG A 189 22.24 3.36 7.92
CA ARG A 189 20.92 2.75 7.62
C ARG A 189 19.89 2.97 8.73
N ARG A 190 20.29 3.02 10.00
CA ARG A 190 19.40 3.41 11.11
C ARG A 190 18.95 4.86 10.94
N ASP A 191 19.89 5.75 10.67
CA ASP A 191 19.63 7.20 10.59
C ASP A 191 18.76 7.51 9.38
N ARG A 192 19.07 6.93 8.21
CA ARG A 192 18.18 6.97 7.04
C ARG A 192 16.82 6.33 7.30
N ALA A 193 16.72 5.21 8.03
CA ALA A 193 15.41 4.62 8.32
C ALA A 193 14.53 5.54 9.19
N LYS A 194 15.14 6.35 10.07
CA LYS A 194 14.47 7.40 10.85
C LYS A 194 13.99 8.55 9.96
N GLU A 195 14.81 9.01 9.01
CA GLU A 195 14.44 10.03 8.03
C GLU A 195 13.33 9.53 7.09
N GLU A 196 13.54 8.36 6.45
CA GLU A 196 12.60 7.72 5.54
C GLU A 196 11.23 7.44 6.20
N LYS A 197 11.17 7.22 7.51
CA LYS A 197 9.89 7.04 8.22
C LYS A 197 8.97 8.25 8.07
N VAL A 198 9.50 9.47 8.00
CA VAL A 198 8.71 10.68 7.76
C VAL A 198 8.12 10.64 6.34
N THR A 199 8.98 10.50 5.33
CA THR A 199 8.56 10.43 3.92
C THR A 199 7.61 9.27 3.64
N LYS A 200 7.79 8.11 4.28
CA LYS A 200 6.87 6.96 4.16
C LYS A 200 5.48 7.29 4.69
N ASN A 201 5.37 8.02 5.81
CA ASN A 201 4.08 8.46 6.33
C ASN A 201 3.41 9.52 5.43
N GLU A 202 4.18 10.45 4.88
CA GLU A 202 3.69 11.44 3.89
C GLU A 202 3.16 10.76 2.62
N LEU A 203 3.90 9.78 2.08
CA LEU A 203 3.48 8.97 0.95
C LEU A 203 2.24 8.14 1.27
N ILE A 204 2.14 7.53 2.46
CA ILE A 204 0.93 6.82 2.90
C ILE A 204 -0.27 7.77 2.92
N ALA A 205 -0.13 8.99 3.46
CA ALA A 205 -1.21 9.97 3.49
C ALA A 205 -1.63 10.43 2.08
N ALA A 206 -0.66 10.67 1.19
CA ALA A 206 -0.93 11.03 -0.21
C ALA A 206 -1.63 9.90 -0.97
N LEU A 207 -1.19 8.66 -0.78
CA LEU A 207 -1.81 7.44 -1.34
C LEU A 207 -3.23 7.23 -0.81
N GLN A 208 -3.47 7.45 0.49
CA GLN A 208 -4.82 7.39 1.06
C GLN A 208 -5.73 8.49 0.51
N LYS A 209 -5.22 9.72 0.33
CA LYS A 209 -5.98 10.81 -0.29
C LYS A 209 -6.37 10.48 -1.74
N ALA A 210 -5.51 9.80 -2.48
CA ALA A 210 -5.80 9.38 -3.86
C ALA A 210 -6.90 8.31 -4.00
N LEU A 211 -7.30 7.64 -2.91
CA LEU A 211 -8.46 6.73 -2.89
C LEU A 211 -9.80 7.46 -2.74
N ILE A 212 -9.78 8.73 -2.30
CA ILE A 212 -10.98 9.54 -2.13
C ILE A 212 -11.27 10.19 -3.49
N PRO A 213 -12.47 10.00 -4.09
CA PRO A 213 -12.84 10.72 -5.30
C PRO A 213 -12.70 12.23 -5.08
N PRO A 214 -12.22 13.01 -6.06
CA PRO A 214 -12.28 14.46 -5.97
C PRO A 214 -13.74 14.85 -5.75
N GLU A 215 -13.99 15.75 -4.79
CA GLU A 215 -15.34 16.29 -4.61
C GLU A 215 -15.83 16.85 -5.94
N PRO A 216 -17.07 16.54 -6.36
CA PRO A 216 -17.61 17.09 -7.60
C PRO A 216 -17.53 18.61 -7.47
N LYS A 217 -16.76 19.24 -8.37
CA LYS A 217 -16.62 20.69 -8.39
C LYS A 217 -18.03 21.28 -8.38
N ALA A 218 -18.40 21.90 -7.27
CA ALA A 218 -19.61 22.68 -7.21
C ALA A 218 -19.51 23.69 -8.34
N SER A 219 -20.45 23.62 -9.28
CA SER A 219 -20.51 24.52 -10.41
C SER A 219 -20.53 25.95 -9.87
N GLU A 220 -19.52 26.74 -10.24
CA GLU A 220 -19.58 28.20 -10.20
C GLU A 220 -20.65 28.65 -11.21
N GLU A 221 -21.92 28.47 -10.84
CA GLU A 221 -23.05 28.94 -11.61
C GLU A 221 -23.67 30.13 -10.88
N LYS A 222 -23.44 31.32 -11.46
CA LYS A 222 -24.16 32.59 -11.23
C LYS A 222 -23.94 33.28 -9.87
N SER A 223 -22.97 34.19 -9.89
CA SER A 223 -23.08 35.47 -9.18
C SER A 223 -22.96 36.67 -10.14
N ASP A 224 -23.53 36.55 -11.35
CA ASP A 224 -23.71 37.65 -12.32
C ASP A 224 -25.12 38.24 -12.22
N GLU A 225 -25.57 38.60 -11.01
CA GLU A 225 -26.83 39.35 -10.80
C GLU A 225 -26.75 40.37 -9.66
N GLU A 226 -25.63 41.12 -9.56
CA GLU A 226 -25.60 42.37 -8.77
C GLU A 226 -24.84 43.51 -9.47
N ALA A 227 -24.99 43.60 -10.80
CA ALA A 227 -24.42 44.66 -11.64
C ALA A 227 -25.51 45.48 -12.39
N ALA A 228 -26.68 45.68 -11.77
CA ALA A 228 -27.83 46.35 -12.40
C ALA A 228 -28.64 47.24 -11.44
N LYS A 229 -27.98 47.96 -10.51
CA LYS A 229 -28.65 48.96 -9.65
C LYS A 229 -27.72 50.01 -9.03
N ASN A 230 -26.84 50.62 -9.84
CA ASN A 230 -26.12 51.83 -9.42
C ASN A 230 -25.70 52.74 -10.58
N ASP A 231 -26.68 53.14 -11.41
CA ASP A 231 -26.50 54.25 -12.36
C ASP A 231 -27.75 55.15 -12.40
N SER A 232 -27.92 55.93 -11.32
CA SER A 232 -28.89 57.05 -11.23
C SER A 232 -28.59 57.96 -10.02
N ALA A 233 -27.41 58.60 -10.00
CA ALA A 233 -27.14 59.77 -9.14
C ALA A 233 -25.88 60.54 -9.61
N LYS A 234 -25.85 60.96 -10.88
CA LYS A 234 -24.79 61.84 -11.38
C LYS A 234 -25.20 63.32 -11.20
N GLU A 235 -24.28 64.11 -10.65
CA GLU A 235 -24.38 65.57 -10.42
C GLU A 235 -25.47 65.94 -9.35
N ILE A 236 -25.27 66.92 -8.45
CA ILE A 236 -24.79 68.30 -8.66
C ILE A 236 -24.10 68.86 -7.39
N LYS A 237 -23.14 69.77 -7.59
CA LYS A 237 -22.54 70.77 -6.65
C LYS A 237 -21.47 70.34 -5.63
N LYS A 238 -20.27 70.83 -5.93
CA LYS A 238 -19.09 71.00 -5.08
C LYS A 238 -19.01 72.48 -4.64
N SER A 239 -18.33 72.76 -3.52
CA SER A 239 -17.84 74.08 -3.04
C SER A 239 -18.84 74.99 -2.28
N PRO A 240 -18.37 75.97 -1.45
CA PRO A 240 -17.44 75.77 -0.31
C PRO A 240 -17.74 76.70 0.91
N ALA A 241 -16.82 76.70 1.89
CA ALA A 241 -16.46 77.79 2.82
C ALA A 241 -17.20 77.94 4.18
N LYS A 242 -16.39 78.19 5.23
CA LYS A 242 -16.51 79.20 6.32
C LYS A 242 -17.77 79.16 7.24
N GLU A 243 -17.75 79.55 8.52
CA GLU A 243 -16.79 80.33 9.33
C GLU A 243 -16.96 80.05 10.86
N GLN A 244 -15.88 80.20 11.64
CA GLN A 244 -15.77 80.72 13.04
C GLN A 244 -16.73 80.37 14.21
N LYS A 245 -16.07 80.21 15.39
CA LYS A 245 -16.43 80.69 16.76
C LYS A 245 -17.56 79.98 17.54
N GLN A 246 -17.23 79.35 18.67
CA GLN A 246 -17.06 79.89 20.06
C GLN A 246 -18.39 80.21 20.76
N ASP A 247 -18.67 79.46 21.84
CA ASP A 247 -19.15 79.83 23.21
C ASP A 247 -20.12 81.02 23.44
N PRO A 248 -20.83 81.09 24.60
CA PRO A 248 -20.79 80.22 25.79
C PRO A 248 -22.18 79.75 26.31
N GLN A 249 -22.20 78.85 27.30
CA GLN A 249 -22.74 79.13 28.66
C GLN A 249 -22.39 78.01 29.66
#